data_AF-A0A0R0I9J5-F1
#
_entry.id   AF-A0A0R0I9J5-F1
#
_cell.length_a   1.000
_cell.length_b   1.000
_cell.length_c   1.000
_cell.angle_alpha   90.00
_cell.angle_beta   90.00
_cell.angle_gamma   90.00
#
_symmetry.space_group_name_H-M   'P 1'
#
loop_
_entity.id
_entity.type
_entity.pdbx_description
1 polymer ?
#
loop_
_entity_poly.entity_id
_entity_poly.type
_entity_poly.pdbx_seq_one_letter_code
_entity_poly.pdbx_strand_id
1 'polypeptide(L)'
;MAGKKIPHVLLNSGHKMPVIGMGTSVENRPSNETLASIYVEAIEVGYRHFDTAAVYGTEEAIGLAVANAIEKGLIKSRDEVFITSKPWNTDARRDLIVPALKTTLKYI
;
A
#
# COMPACT_ATOMS: atom_id res chain seq x y z
N MET A 1 -21.81 -11.53 -10.08
CA MET A 1 -20.75 -12.39 -10.64
C MET A 1 -19.54 -12.26 -9.74
N ALA A 2 -18.93 -13.36 -9.26
CA ALA A 2 -17.66 -13.25 -8.56
C ALA A 2 -16.60 -12.77 -9.59
N GLY A 3 -16.18 -11.50 -9.48
CA GLY A 3 -15.19 -10.93 -10.38
C GLY A 3 -13.92 -11.80 -10.38
N LYS A 4 -13.31 -11.97 -11.55
CA LYS A 4 -12.03 -12.69 -11.66
C LYS A 4 -11.02 -12.02 -10.72
N LYS A 5 -10.53 -12.78 -9.74
CA LYS A 5 -9.48 -12.30 -8.82
C LYS A 5 -8.22 -11.95 -9.62
N ILE A 6 -7.55 -10.88 -9.24
CA ILE A 6 -6.25 -10.50 -9.82
C ILE A 6 -5.27 -11.66 -9.61
N PRO A 7 -4.63 -12.19 -10.67
CA PRO A 7 -3.67 -13.27 -10.53
C PRO A 7 -2.43 -12.82 -9.75
N HIS A 8 -1.71 -13.79 -9.21
CA HIS A 8 -0.50 -13.54 -8.42
C HIS A 8 0.71 -14.17 -9.11
N VAL A 9 1.86 -13.52 -8.96
CA VAL A 9 3.16 -14.13 -9.24
C VAL A 9 3.79 -14.62 -7.94
N LEU A 10 4.51 -15.74 -8.01
CA LEU A 10 5.32 -16.23 -6.90
C LEU A 10 6.70 -15.58 -6.97
N LEU A 11 7.06 -14.81 -5.94
CA LEU A 11 8.40 -14.25 -5.81
C LEU A 11 9.39 -15.36 -5.44
N ASN A 12 10.68 -15.14 -5.71
CA ASN A 12 11.74 -16.10 -5.33
C ASN A 12 11.85 -16.32 -3.81
N SER A 13 11.26 -15.44 -3.00
CA SER A 13 11.12 -15.56 -1.55
C SER A 13 9.94 -16.43 -1.10
N GLY A 14 9.14 -16.97 -2.02
CA GLY A 14 7.94 -17.75 -1.74
C GLY A 14 6.68 -16.92 -1.45
N HIS A 15 6.78 -15.60 -1.36
CA HIS A 15 5.63 -14.71 -1.18
C HIS A 15 4.86 -14.56 -2.50
N LYS A 16 3.52 -14.47 -2.40
CA LYS A 16 2.65 -14.18 -3.55
C LYS A 16 2.45 -12.67 -3.66
N MET A 17 2.62 -12.13 -4.86
CA MET A 17 2.39 -10.71 -5.16
C MET A 17 1.30 -10.58 -6.23
N PRO A 18 0.24 -9.78 -6.03
CA PRO A 18 -0.72 -9.48 -7.09
C PRO A 18 -0.04 -8.82 -8.28
N VAL A 19 -0.34 -9.28 -9.50
CA VAL A 19 0.35 -8.81 -10.72
C VAL A 19 -0.09 -7.42 -11.18
N ILE A 20 -1.22 -6.92 -10.66
CA ILE A 20 -1.68 -5.55 -10.88
C ILE A 20 -1.56 -4.82 -9.54
N GLY A 21 -0.83 -3.72 -9.54
CA GLY A 21 -0.68 -2.81 -8.40
C GLY A 21 -1.20 -1.42 -8.71
N MET A 22 -1.71 -0.74 -7.68
CA MET A 22 -2.11 0.66 -7.72
C MET A 22 -0.92 1.53 -7.34
N GLY A 23 -0.49 2.40 -8.25
CA GLY A 23 0.52 3.43 -7.94
C GLY A 23 -0.09 4.58 -7.13
N THR A 24 0.66 5.10 -6.15
CA THR A 24 0.15 6.12 -5.21
C THR A 24 0.86 7.48 -5.31
N SER A 25 1.73 7.68 -6.30
CA SER A 25 2.29 8.99 -6.61
C SER A 25 1.20 9.89 -7.20
N VAL A 26 1.07 11.12 -6.70
CA VAL A 26 0.03 12.06 -7.12
C VAL A 26 0.59 13.48 -7.14
N GLU A 27 0.21 14.24 -8.16
CA GLU A 27 0.45 15.69 -8.21
C GLU A 27 -0.65 16.43 -7.46
N ASN A 28 -0.32 17.55 -6.81
CA ASN A 28 -1.28 18.34 -6.02
C ASN A 28 -2.02 17.47 -4.98
N ARG A 29 -1.23 16.77 -4.15
CA ARG A 29 -1.70 15.74 -3.20
C ARG A 29 -2.96 16.19 -2.44
N PRO A 30 -4.10 15.49 -2.61
CA PRO A 30 -5.30 15.69 -1.79
C PRO A 30 -5.04 15.40 -0.30
N SER A 31 -6.05 15.63 0.54
CA SER A 31 -5.97 15.20 1.94
C SER A 31 -5.84 13.69 2.05
N ASN A 32 -5.31 13.22 3.19
CA ASN A 32 -5.17 11.79 3.44
C ASN A 32 -6.52 11.06 3.43
N GLU A 33 -7.60 11.71 3.87
CA GLU A 33 -8.96 11.16 3.88
C GLU A 33 -9.48 10.92 2.46
N THR A 34 -9.29 11.88 1.56
CA THR A 34 -9.66 11.75 0.14
C THR A 34 -8.85 10.66 -0.56
N LEU A 35 -7.55 10.58 -0.28
CA LEU A 35 -6.73 9.49 -0.82
C LEU A 35 -7.15 8.13 -0.25
N ALA A 36 -7.44 8.08 1.05
CA ALA A 36 -7.89 6.87 1.70
C ALA A 36 -9.21 6.36 1.11
N SER A 37 -10.17 7.24 0.79
CA SER A 37 -11.42 6.81 0.14
C SER A 37 -11.18 6.20 -1.23
N ILE A 38 -10.29 6.78 -2.05
CA ILE A 38 -9.90 6.23 -3.36
C ILE A 38 -9.27 4.84 -3.20
N TYR A 39 -8.40 4.66 -2.21
CA TYR A 39 -7.75 3.37 -1.96
C TYR A 39 -8.73 2.32 -1.40
N VAL A 40 -9.72 2.72 -0.59
CA VAL A 40 -10.81 1.84 -0.17
C VAL A 40 -11.63 1.35 -1.36
N GLU A 41 -11.99 2.24 -2.29
CA GLU A 41 -12.67 1.86 -3.54
C GLU A 41 -11.81 0.91 -4.38
N ALA A 42 -10.49 1.15 -4.47
CA ALA A 42 -9.58 0.22 -5.14
C ALA A 42 -9.61 -1.18 -4.49
N ILE A 43 -9.61 -1.26 -3.16
CA ILE A 43 -9.75 -2.54 -2.43
C ILE A 43 -11.11 -3.19 -2.74
N GLU A 44 -12.19 -2.42 -2.77
CA GLU A 44 -13.53 -2.92 -3.07
C GLU A 44 -13.62 -3.56 -4.46
N VAL A 45 -13.01 -2.94 -5.47
CA VAL A 45 -12.99 -3.48 -6.84
C VAL A 45 -11.94 -4.57 -7.07
N GLY A 46 -11.18 -4.94 -6.03
CA GLY A 46 -10.33 -6.13 -6.02
C GLY A 46 -8.82 -5.88 -6.06
N TYR A 47 -8.36 -4.63 -6.00
CA TYR A 47 -6.92 -4.36 -5.82
C TYR A 47 -6.45 -4.90 -4.48
N ARG A 48 -5.29 -5.53 -4.50
CA ARG A 48 -4.61 -6.01 -3.29
C ARG A 48 -3.14 -5.61 -3.26
N HIS A 49 -2.63 -4.92 -4.28
CA HIS A 49 -1.25 -4.42 -4.31
C HIS A 49 -1.27 -2.90 -4.43
N PHE A 50 -0.62 -2.23 -3.48
CA PHE A 50 -0.42 -0.79 -3.47
C PHE A 50 1.08 -0.48 -3.46
N ASP A 51 1.52 0.36 -4.39
CA ASP A 51 2.92 0.78 -4.51
C ASP A 51 3.04 2.27 -4.15
N THR A 52 3.77 2.52 -3.06
CA THR A 52 4.06 3.85 -2.53
C THR A 52 5.56 4.05 -2.32
N ALA A 53 5.93 5.20 -1.78
CA ALA A 53 7.29 5.54 -1.35
C ALA A 53 7.22 6.63 -0.28
N ALA A 54 8.23 6.69 0.59
CA ALA A 54 8.31 7.70 1.65
C ALA A 54 8.20 9.13 1.10
N VAL A 55 8.79 9.39 -0.08
CA VAL A 55 8.76 10.72 -0.70
C VAL A 55 7.39 11.13 -1.24
N TYR A 56 6.48 10.19 -1.50
CA TYR A 56 5.15 10.53 -2.06
C TYR A 56 4.25 11.18 -1.01
N GLY A 57 4.55 10.96 0.28
CA GLY A 57 3.71 11.43 1.38
C GLY A 57 2.32 10.78 1.39
N THR A 58 2.10 9.66 0.71
CA THR A 58 0.79 8.97 0.64
C THR A 58 0.71 7.72 1.50
N GLU A 59 1.75 7.41 2.28
CA GLU A 59 1.80 6.22 3.15
C GLU A 59 0.68 6.22 4.20
N GLU A 60 0.43 7.36 4.86
CA GLU A 60 -0.61 7.49 5.89
C GLU A 60 -2.01 7.21 5.32
N ALA A 61 -2.30 7.71 4.11
CA ALA A 61 -3.57 7.45 3.45
C ALA A 61 -3.76 5.95 3.12
N ILE A 62 -2.68 5.23 2.82
CA ILE A 62 -2.74 3.77 2.60
C ILE A 62 -3.06 3.05 3.92
N GLY A 63 -2.41 3.40 5.03
CA GLY A 63 -2.73 2.82 6.33
C GLY A 63 -4.17 3.05 6.75
N LEU A 64 -4.67 4.28 6.59
CA LEU A 64 -6.07 4.64 6.83
C LEU A 64 -7.02 3.81 5.96
N ALA A 65 -6.71 3.65 4.67
CA ALA A 65 -7.53 2.87 3.75
C ALA A 65 -7.60 1.39 4.14
N VAL A 66 -6.47 0.81 4.54
CA VAL A 66 -6.41 -0.60 4.99
C VAL A 66 -7.22 -0.78 6.27
N ALA A 67 -7.09 0.11 7.24
CA ALA A 67 -7.90 0.07 8.47
C ALA A 67 -9.40 0.17 8.15
N ASN A 68 -9.81 1.13 7.33
CA ASN A 68 -11.20 1.31 6.90
C ASN A 68 -11.73 0.09 6.13
N ALA A 69 -10.90 -0.53 5.29
CA ALA A 69 -11.30 -1.71 4.51
C ALA A 69 -11.49 -2.95 5.41
N ILE A 70 -10.70 -3.09 6.47
CA ILE A 70 -10.91 -4.14 7.48
C ILE A 70 -12.20 -3.87 8.25
N GLU A 71 -12.43 -2.64 8.71
CA GLU A 71 -13.64 -2.26 9.44
C GLU A 71 -14.92 -2.49 8.60
N LYS A 72 -14.87 -2.15 7.31
CA LYS A 72 -15.96 -2.38 6.36
C LYS A 72 -16.12 -3.84 5.92
N GLY A 73 -15.20 -4.73 6.31
CA GLY A 73 -15.21 -6.15 5.91
C GLY A 73 -14.85 -6.40 4.44
N LEU A 74 -14.22 -5.45 3.76
CA LEU A 74 -13.76 -5.59 2.36
C LEU A 74 -12.54 -6.53 2.25
N ILE A 75 -11.75 -6.60 3.32
CA ILE A 75 -10.66 -7.55 3.55
C ILE A 75 -10.74 -8.03 5.00
N LYS A 76 -10.29 -9.26 5.30
CA LYS A 76 -10.37 -9.80 6.66
C LYS A 76 -9.27 -9.28 7.57
N SER A 77 -8.11 -8.96 7.00
CA SER A 77 -6.90 -8.65 7.74
C SER A 77 -5.84 -7.99 6.86
N ARG A 78 -4.81 -7.42 7.50
CA ARG A 78 -3.71 -6.69 6.86
C ARG A 78 -2.90 -7.54 5.86
N ASP A 79 -2.82 -8.84 6.05
CA ASP A 79 -2.10 -9.78 5.19
C ASP A 79 -2.81 -10.06 3.86
N GLU A 80 -4.07 -9.61 3.67
CA GLU A 80 -4.72 -9.66 2.36
C GLU A 80 -4.17 -8.62 1.37
N VAL A 81 -3.41 -7.61 1.84
CA VAL A 81 -2.82 -6.58 0.98
C VAL A 81 -1.30 -6.63 0.95
N PHE A 82 -0.75 -6.49 -0.25
CA PHE A 82 0.66 -6.32 -0.55
C PHE A 82 0.95 -4.82 -0.67
N ILE A 83 1.74 -4.26 0.26
CA ILE A 83 2.10 -2.84 0.25
C ILE A 83 3.60 -2.74 0.06
N THR A 84 4.00 -2.04 -1.00
CA THR A 84 5.40 -1.74 -1.31
C THR A 84 5.67 -0.28 -0.94
N SER A 85 6.71 -0.05 -0.13
CA SER A 85 7.28 1.29 0.05
C SER A 85 8.78 1.28 -0.24
N LYS A 86 9.37 2.47 -0.34
CA LYS A 86 10.74 2.72 -0.78
C LYS A 86 11.35 3.83 0.08
N PRO A 87 12.53 3.63 0.69
CA PRO A 87 13.26 4.72 1.33
C PRO A 87 13.68 5.75 0.27
N TRP A 88 13.83 7.01 0.68
CA TRP A 88 14.28 8.04 -0.26
C TRP A 88 15.81 8.06 -0.37
N ASN A 89 16.32 8.73 -1.40
CA ASN A 89 17.76 8.82 -1.67
C ASN A 89 18.56 9.40 -0.51
N THR A 90 17.94 10.27 0.31
CA THR A 90 18.55 10.84 1.52
C THR A 90 18.78 9.81 2.62
N ASP A 91 18.08 8.67 2.57
CA ASP A 91 18.17 7.59 3.56
C ASP A 91 18.98 6.39 3.05
N ALA A 92 19.62 6.50 1.88
CA ALA A 92 20.33 5.40 1.22
C ALA A 92 21.58 4.91 1.99
N ARG A 93 22.04 5.67 2.98
CA ARG A 93 23.12 5.22 3.87
C ARG A 93 22.66 4.04 4.72
N ARG A 94 23.56 3.06 4.89
CA ARG A 94 23.29 1.80 5.62
C ARG A 94 22.65 2.01 7.00
N ASP A 95 23.12 3.00 7.75
CA ASP A 95 22.64 3.31 9.10
C ASP A 95 21.27 4.00 9.12
N LEU A 96 20.80 4.53 7.99
CA LEU A 96 19.53 5.24 7.85
C LEU A 96 18.39 4.38 7.31
N ILE A 97 18.69 3.25 6.63
CA ILE A 97 17.67 2.37 6.04
C ILE A 97 16.66 1.84 7.07
N VAL A 98 17.13 1.29 8.19
CA VAL A 98 16.25 0.73 9.22
C VAL A 98 15.41 1.83 9.90
N PRO A 99 15.98 2.99 10.30
CA PRO A 99 15.19 4.14 10.74
C PRO A 99 14.13 4.59 9.73
N ALA A 100 14.48 4.72 8.45
CA ALA A 100 13.54 5.14 7.40
C ALA A 100 12.38 4.13 7.26
N LEU A 101 12.68 2.84 7.20
CA LEU A 101 11.66 1.78 7.17
C LEU A 101 10.75 1.83 8.40
N LYS A 102 11.31 2.03 9.60
CA LYS A 102 10.52 2.17 10.84
C LYS A 102 9.61 3.39 10.81
N THR A 103 10.02 4.48 10.16
CA THR A 103 9.15 5.65 9.97
C THR A 103 7.98 5.32 9.05
N THR A 104 8.23 4.70 7.89
CA THR A 104 7.17 4.20 7.00
C THR A 104 6.20 3.29 7.74
N LEU A 105 6.68 2.33 8.52
CA LEU A 105 5.84 1.36 9.26
C LEU A 105 4.97 1.98 10.36
N LYS A 106 5.16 3.26 10.72
CA LYS A 106 4.21 3.96 11.60
C LYS A 106 2.92 4.34 10.87
N TYR A 107 2.97 4.42 9.55
CA TYR A 107 1.87 4.87 8.71
C TYR A 107 1.06 3.74 8.05
N ILE A 108 1.57 2.49 7.99
CA ILE A 108 0.99 1.38 7.17
C ILE A 108 0.84 0.05 7.91
#